data_AF-A0A918PEY6-F1
#
_entry.id   AF-A0A918PEY6-F1
#
_cell.length_a   1.000
_cell.length_b   1.000
_cell.length_c   1.000
_cell.angle_alpha   90.00
_cell.angle_beta   90.00
_cell.angle_gamma   90.00
#
_symmetry.space_group_name_H-M   'P 1'
#
loop_
_entity.id
_entity.type
_entity.pdbx_description
1 polymer ?
#
loop_
_entity_poly.entity_id
_entity_poly.type
_entity_poly.pdbx_seq_one_letter_code
_entity_poly.pdbx_strand_id
1 'polypeptide(L)'
;MSRPPLPIRQRPYVGPVRIWSGIETEEPPVRRDDWPDLAAMAEAMLETRRRRFPDMVRSGRMAADAAAAEIATFEAIARDWLWILRGQGEPAGIETLPARAAALDRSLHTLLDLAREAGGFTADLADKAHLVIALRWHCEPANRPHALLQTGREMRAALPPPEPRKAA
;
A
#
# COMPACT_ATOMS: atom_id res chain seq x y z
N MET A 1 -43.70 33.19 7.10
CA MET A 1 -42.23 33.32 7.27
C MET A 1 -41.60 31.96 7.07
N SER A 2 -41.06 31.69 5.88
CA SER A 2 -40.47 30.40 5.52
C SER A 2 -38.99 30.41 5.88
N ARG A 3 -38.53 29.45 6.68
CA ARG A 3 -37.09 29.24 6.95
C ARG A 3 -36.42 28.73 5.67
N PRO A 4 -35.23 29.23 5.30
CA PRO A 4 -34.48 28.66 4.19
C PRO A 4 -34.06 27.22 4.51
N PRO A 5 -33.97 26.32 3.50
CA PRO A 5 -33.43 24.99 3.71
C PRO A 5 -31.97 25.09 4.15
N LEU A 6 -31.62 24.36 5.21
CA LEU A 6 -30.24 24.24 5.67
C LEU A 6 -29.39 23.61 4.55
N PRO A 7 -28.11 24.02 4.39
CA PRO A 7 -27.21 23.36 3.46
C PRO A 7 -27.11 21.88 3.82
N ILE A 8 -27.22 21.02 2.81
CA ILE A 8 -26.98 19.59 2.92
C ILE A 8 -25.55 19.43 3.46
N ARG A 9 -25.40 19.22 4.77
CA ARG A 9 -24.15 18.70 5.33
C ARG A 9 -23.96 17.35 4.62
N GLN A 10 -22.93 17.26 3.79
CA GLN A 10 -22.51 15.99 3.20
C GLN A 10 -22.39 14.99 4.37
N ARG A 11 -23.29 14.01 4.42
CA ARG A 11 -23.08 12.84 5.28
C ARG A 11 -21.74 12.25 4.85
N PRO A 12 -20.80 11.94 5.76
CA PRO A 12 -19.63 11.17 5.39
C PRO A 12 -20.15 9.89 4.72
N TYR A 13 -19.65 9.60 3.53
CA TYR A 13 -19.92 8.35 2.86
C TYR A 13 -19.36 7.23 3.76
N VAL A 14 -20.25 6.46 4.38
CA VAL A 14 -19.86 5.23 5.09
C VAL A 14 -19.87 4.15 4.03
N GLY A 15 -18.69 3.86 3.47
CA GLY A 15 -18.54 2.79 2.48
C GLY A 15 -18.88 1.42 3.07
N PRO A 16 -19.02 0.37 2.23
CA PRO A 16 -19.05 -0.99 2.73
C PRO A 16 -17.80 -1.26 3.57
N VAL A 17 -17.94 -2.07 4.62
CA VAL A 17 -16.85 -2.42 5.52
C VAL A 17 -16.36 -3.82 5.21
N ARG A 18 -15.04 -4.03 5.24
CA ARG A 18 -14.39 -5.32 4.99
C ARG A 18 -13.37 -5.65 6.08
N ILE A 19 -13.25 -6.95 6.38
CA ILE A 19 -12.28 -7.48 7.34
C ILE A 19 -11.00 -7.89 6.60
N TRP A 20 -9.88 -7.30 6.99
CA TRP A 20 -8.54 -7.56 6.47
C TRP A 20 -7.70 -8.20 7.56
N SER A 21 -7.51 -9.53 7.49
CA SER A 21 -6.66 -10.25 8.45
C SER A 21 -7.06 -10.00 9.93
N GLY A 22 -8.36 -9.79 10.18
CA GLY A 22 -8.94 -9.51 11.50
C GLY A 22 -9.14 -8.03 11.83
N ILE A 23 -8.77 -7.11 10.93
CA ILE A 23 -8.95 -5.67 11.09
C ILE A 23 -10.11 -5.21 10.22
N GLU A 24 -11.13 -4.63 10.84
CA GLU A 24 -12.32 -4.12 10.16
C GLU A 24 -12.09 -2.67 9.70
N THR A 25 -12.31 -2.38 8.41
CA THR A 25 -12.13 -1.02 7.85
C THR A 25 -12.97 -0.81 6.58
N GLU A 26 -13.09 0.45 6.16
CA GLU A 26 -13.85 0.85 4.97
C GLU A 26 -13.27 0.28 3.67
N GLU A 27 -14.15 -0.02 2.71
CA GLU A 27 -13.83 -0.42 1.35
C GLU A 27 -14.40 0.60 0.35
N PRO A 28 -13.55 1.24 -0.48
CA PRO A 28 -12.11 1.05 -0.56
C PRO A 28 -11.35 1.72 0.61
N PRO A 29 -10.12 1.28 0.94
CA PRO A 29 -9.38 1.81 2.09
C PRO A 29 -9.20 3.32 2.06
N VAL A 30 -9.25 3.96 3.23
CA VAL A 30 -9.14 5.42 3.38
C VAL A 30 -7.82 5.95 2.80
N ARG A 31 -6.72 5.22 2.99
CA ARG A 31 -5.36 5.62 2.59
C ARG A 31 -4.94 5.14 1.21
N ARG A 32 -5.86 4.61 0.39
CA ARG A 32 -5.53 4.02 -0.93
C ARG A 32 -4.88 5.01 -1.90
N ASP A 33 -5.17 6.30 -1.74
CA ASP A 33 -4.70 7.35 -2.66
C ASP A 33 -3.50 8.13 -2.08
N ASP A 34 -2.99 7.75 -0.90
CA ASP A 34 -1.86 8.42 -0.23
C ASP A 34 -0.52 7.85 -0.72
N TRP A 35 -0.28 7.97 -2.03
CA TRP A 35 0.88 7.38 -2.73
C TRP A 35 2.23 7.59 -2.03
N PRO A 36 2.58 8.80 -1.50
CA PRO A 36 3.84 9.00 -0.78
C PRO A 36 3.96 8.16 0.49
N ASP A 37 2.89 8.07 1.28
CA ASP A 37 2.89 7.32 2.55
C ASP A 37 2.87 5.81 2.30
N LEU A 38 2.20 5.36 1.23
CA LEU A 38 2.24 3.96 0.80
C LEU A 38 3.65 3.54 0.38
N ALA A 39 4.36 4.38 -0.38
CA ALA A 39 5.75 4.14 -0.72
C ALA A 39 6.66 4.12 0.52
N ALA A 40 6.51 5.11 1.41
CA ALA A 40 7.28 5.16 2.66
C ALA A 40 7.03 3.94 3.56
N MET A 41 5.78 3.47 3.64
CA MET A 41 5.43 2.27 4.39
C MET A 41 6.07 1.01 3.79
N ALA A 42 6.01 0.84 2.46
CA ALA A 42 6.62 -0.28 1.77
C ALA A 42 8.15 -0.31 2.00
N GLU A 43 8.82 0.83 1.91
CA GLU A 43 10.26 0.97 2.20
C GLU A 43 10.58 0.65 3.67
N ALA A 44 9.80 1.18 4.62
CA ALA A 44 9.99 0.93 6.06
C ALA A 44 9.81 -0.55 6.44
N MET A 45 8.85 -1.24 5.81
CA MET A 45 8.62 -2.67 6.00
C MET A 45 9.78 -3.52 5.49
N LEU A 46 10.38 -3.14 4.36
CA LEU A 46 11.58 -3.79 3.83
C LEU A 46 12.79 -3.55 4.75
N GLU A 47 13.02 -2.31 5.16
CA GLU A 47 14.15 -1.95 6.02
C GLU A 47 14.09 -2.67 7.36
N THR A 48 12.91 -2.77 7.97
CA THR A 48 12.70 -3.51 9.22
C THR A 48 13.13 -4.98 9.08
N ARG A 49 12.84 -5.62 7.94
CA ARG A 49 13.20 -7.02 7.68
C ARG A 49 14.69 -7.18 7.45
N ARG A 50 15.29 -6.31 6.63
CA ARG A 50 16.74 -6.26 6.40
C ARG A 50 17.52 -6.11 7.69
N ARG A 51 17.02 -5.31 8.64
CA ARG A 51 17.65 -5.14 9.95
C ARG A 51 17.45 -6.34 10.88
N ARG A 52 16.23 -6.89 10.98
CA ARG A 52 15.88 -7.89 12.02
C ARG A 52 16.17 -9.33 11.63
N PHE A 53 15.98 -9.70 10.36
CA PHE A 53 16.07 -11.09 9.94
C PHE A 53 17.46 -11.71 10.06
N PRO A 54 18.58 -10.99 9.79
CA PRO A 54 19.92 -11.55 10.00
C PRO A 54 20.13 -12.07 11.44
N ASP A 55 19.64 -11.35 12.44
CA ASP A 55 19.72 -11.79 13.84
C ASP A 55 18.77 -12.94 14.16
N MET A 56 17.60 -13.00 13.52
CA MET A 56 16.67 -14.13 13.65
C MET A 56 17.25 -15.41 13.04
N VAL A 57 17.94 -15.30 11.90
CA VAL A 57 18.65 -16.42 11.27
C VAL A 57 19.81 -16.88 12.15
N ARG A 58 20.64 -15.96 12.65
CA ARG A 58 21.77 -16.30 13.54
C ARG A 58 21.32 -16.97 14.83
N SER A 59 20.15 -16.59 15.36
CA SER A 59 19.55 -17.18 16.56
C SER A 59 18.72 -18.45 16.30
N GLY A 60 18.64 -18.93 15.05
CA GLY A 60 17.88 -20.15 14.70
C GLY A 60 16.36 -19.99 14.76
N ARG A 61 15.83 -18.78 14.94
CA ARG A 61 14.38 -18.51 14.98
C ARG A 61 13.73 -18.44 13.60
N MET A 62 14.54 -18.38 12.55
CA MET A 62 14.09 -18.32 11.16
C MET A 62 15.14 -19.00 10.26
N ALA A 63 14.68 -19.76 9.27
CA ALA A 63 15.57 -20.33 8.26
C ALA A 63 16.10 -19.24 7.31
N ALA A 64 17.35 -19.36 6.86
CA ALA A 64 17.97 -18.37 5.96
C ALA A 64 17.18 -18.19 4.66
N ASP A 65 16.73 -19.29 4.05
CA ASP A 65 15.94 -19.26 2.81
C ASP A 65 14.58 -18.57 3.00
N ALA A 66 13.95 -18.78 4.15
CA ALA A 66 12.69 -18.12 4.48
C ALA A 66 12.88 -16.61 4.65
N ALA A 67 13.96 -16.20 5.31
CA ALA A 67 14.32 -14.79 5.46
C ALA A 67 14.58 -14.13 4.09
N ALA A 68 15.33 -14.80 3.22
CA ALA A 68 15.65 -14.31 1.89
C ALA A 68 14.40 -14.18 1.01
N ALA A 69 13.50 -15.17 1.02
CA ALA A 69 12.25 -15.14 0.26
C ALA A 69 11.31 -14.02 0.71
N GLU A 70 11.22 -13.79 2.03
CA GLU A 70 10.42 -12.71 2.58
C GLU A 70 11.03 -11.34 2.21
N ILE A 71 12.35 -11.16 2.32
CA ILE A 71 13.03 -9.93 1.87
C ILE A 71 12.77 -9.68 0.38
N ALA A 72 12.95 -10.68 -0.49
CA ALA A 72 12.70 -10.55 -1.92
C ALA A 72 11.24 -10.15 -2.22
N THR A 73 10.28 -10.66 -1.46
CA THR A 73 8.87 -10.27 -1.59
C THR A 73 8.67 -8.80 -1.23
N PHE A 74 9.28 -8.32 -0.14
CA PHE A 74 9.18 -6.91 0.25
C PHE A 74 9.97 -5.96 -0.66
N GLU A 75 11.04 -6.44 -1.29
CA GLU A 75 11.72 -5.71 -2.36
C GLU A 75 10.82 -5.54 -3.57
N ALA A 76 10.06 -6.58 -3.96
CA ALA A 76 9.08 -6.48 -5.04
C ALA A 76 7.96 -5.49 -4.71
N ILE A 77 7.47 -5.48 -3.46
CA ILE A 77 6.48 -4.48 -3.00
C ILE A 77 7.08 -3.08 -3.10
N ALA A 78 8.23 -2.82 -2.47
CA ALA A 78 8.84 -1.49 -2.48
C ALA A 78 9.17 -0.99 -3.90
N ARG A 79 9.63 -1.88 -4.78
CA ARG A 79 9.93 -1.54 -6.18
C ARG A 79 8.70 -1.05 -6.92
N ASP A 80 7.54 -1.69 -6.74
CA ASP A 80 6.29 -1.26 -7.37
C ASP A 80 5.90 0.15 -6.94
N TRP A 81 5.97 0.44 -5.65
CA TRP A 81 5.59 1.75 -5.12
C TRP A 81 6.56 2.86 -5.50
N LEU A 82 7.86 2.55 -5.55
CA LEU A 82 8.87 3.47 -6.08
C LEU A 82 8.69 3.71 -7.58
N TRP A 83 8.33 2.68 -8.35
CA TRP A 83 8.02 2.84 -9.77
C TRP A 83 6.76 3.67 -9.99
N ILE A 84 5.70 3.44 -9.23
CA ILE A 84 4.45 4.22 -9.27
C ILE A 84 4.75 5.70 -9.01
N LEU A 85 5.44 6.00 -7.91
CA LEU A 85 5.65 7.36 -7.44
C LEU A 85 6.73 8.11 -8.24
N ARG A 86 7.84 7.45 -8.55
CA ARG A 86 9.05 8.10 -9.09
C ARG A 86 9.36 7.72 -10.54
N GLY A 87 8.67 6.72 -11.10
CA GLY A 87 8.97 6.19 -12.43
C GLY A 87 10.34 5.51 -12.52
N GLN A 88 10.93 5.11 -11.39
CA GLN A 88 12.25 4.50 -11.34
C GLN A 88 12.15 2.98 -11.39
N GLY A 89 12.99 2.35 -12.22
CA GLY A 89 13.08 0.90 -12.36
C GLY A 89 11.96 0.28 -13.19
N GLU A 90 11.75 -1.02 -13.02
CA GLU A 90 10.67 -1.80 -13.62
C GLU A 90 9.73 -2.30 -12.52
N PRO A 91 8.42 -2.35 -12.75
CA PRO A 91 7.48 -2.93 -11.79
C PRO A 91 7.77 -4.42 -11.59
N ALA A 92 7.46 -4.93 -10.41
CA ALA A 92 7.45 -6.35 -10.13
C ALA A 92 6.41 -7.07 -10.99
N GLY A 93 6.74 -8.29 -11.41
CA GLY A 93 5.86 -9.09 -12.24
C GLY A 93 4.52 -9.40 -11.55
N ILE A 94 3.47 -9.51 -12.36
CA ILE A 94 2.09 -9.73 -11.92
C ILE A 94 1.95 -11.08 -11.18
N GLU A 95 2.74 -12.07 -11.58
CA GLU A 95 2.81 -13.39 -10.97
C GLU A 95 3.20 -13.36 -9.48
N THR A 96 3.84 -12.28 -9.03
CA THR A 96 4.23 -12.11 -7.63
C THR A 96 3.11 -11.57 -6.73
N LEU A 97 1.98 -11.12 -7.29
CA LEU A 97 0.88 -10.51 -6.54
C LEU A 97 0.36 -11.40 -5.39
N PRO A 98 0.13 -12.72 -5.58
CA PRO A 98 -0.35 -13.57 -4.48
C PRO A 98 0.64 -13.66 -3.32
N ALA A 99 1.94 -13.74 -3.63
CA ALA A 99 2.99 -13.79 -2.61
C ALA A 99 3.06 -12.47 -1.81
N ARG A 100 2.95 -11.34 -2.50
CA ARG A 100 2.92 -10.00 -1.90
C ARG A 100 1.69 -9.78 -1.02
N ALA A 101 0.52 -10.18 -1.51
CA ALA A 101 -0.72 -10.16 -0.75
C ALA A 101 -0.59 -10.96 0.56
N ALA A 102 -0.11 -12.20 0.49
CA ALA A 102 0.10 -13.04 1.67
C ALA A 102 1.13 -12.44 2.66
N ALA A 103 2.17 -11.78 2.16
CA ALA A 103 3.19 -11.12 2.98
C ALA A 103 2.63 -9.88 3.72
N LEU A 104 1.74 -9.13 3.07
CA LEU A 104 1.04 -8.01 3.69
C LEU A 104 0.02 -8.51 4.73
N ASP A 105 -0.68 -9.61 4.46
CA ASP A 105 -1.59 -10.25 5.43
C ASP A 105 -0.85 -10.71 6.69
N ARG A 106 0.34 -11.32 6.57
CA ARG A 106 1.22 -11.64 7.72
C ARG A 106 1.63 -10.38 8.51
N SER A 107 1.84 -9.27 7.82
CA SER A 107 2.22 -8.01 8.46
C SER A 107 1.05 -7.40 9.23
N LEU A 108 -0.18 -7.52 8.71
CA LEU A 108 -1.40 -7.14 9.42
C LEU A 108 -1.62 -7.99 10.67
N HIS A 109 -1.39 -9.30 10.61
CA HIS A 109 -1.42 -10.14 11.80
C HIS A 109 -0.38 -9.69 12.85
N THR A 110 0.83 -9.36 12.42
CA THR A 110 1.86 -8.83 13.33
C THR A 110 1.40 -7.53 14.00
N LEU A 111 0.79 -6.60 13.26
CA LEU A 111 0.27 -5.35 13.81
C LEU A 111 -0.89 -5.59 14.79
N LEU A 112 -1.76 -6.56 14.49
CA LEU A 112 -2.86 -6.94 15.36
C LEU A 112 -2.34 -7.53 16.68
N ASP A 113 -1.32 -8.36 16.64
CA ASP A 113 -0.71 -8.94 17.84
C ASP A 113 -0.03 -7.86 18.69
N LEU A 114 0.68 -6.92 18.07
CA LEU A 114 1.24 -5.76 18.77
C LEU A 114 0.14 -4.89 19.42
N ALA A 115 -0.98 -4.69 18.74
CA ALA A 115 -2.12 -3.97 19.29
C ALA A 115 -2.73 -4.73 20.48
N ARG A 116 -2.86 -6.05 20.41
CA ARG A 116 -3.34 -6.89 21.53
C ARG A 116 -2.43 -6.78 22.74
N GLU A 117 -1.11 -6.87 22.54
CA GLU A 117 -0.11 -6.71 23.60
C GLU A 117 -0.17 -5.32 24.25
N ALA A 118 -0.49 -4.28 23.48
CA ALA A 118 -0.63 -2.90 23.95
C ALA A 118 -2.01 -2.58 24.56
N GLY A 119 -2.95 -3.52 24.59
CA GLY A 119 -4.32 -3.30 25.08
C GLY A 119 -5.25 -2.58 24.09
N GLY A 120 -4.86 -2.47 22.83
CA GLY A 120 -5.63 -1.85 21.75
C GLY A 120 -4.74 -1.18 20.69
N PHE A 121 -5.37 -0.68 19.62
CA PHE A 121 -4.67 0.10 18.62
C PHE A 121 -4.31 1.49 19.15
N THR A 122 -3.01 1.79 19.20
CA THR A 122 -2.54 3.17 19.30
C THR A 122 -2.74 3.88 17.96
N ALA A 123 -2.68 5.22 17.97
CA ALA A 123 -2.81 6.00 16.73
C ALA A 123 -1.78 5.61 15.67
N ASP A 124 -0.54 5.37 16.07
CA ASP A 124 0.55 4.94 15.17
C ASP A 124 0.33 3.52 14.62
N LEU A 125 -0.11 2.57 15.44
CA LEU A 125 -0.44 1.22 14.96
C LEU A 125 -1.65 1.22 14.02
N ALA A 126 -2.65 2.05 14.30
CA ALA A 126 -3.82 2.20 13.43
C ALA A 126 -3.43 2.82 12.08
N ASP A 127 -2.57 3.84 12.09
CA ASP A 127 -2.05 4.47 10.87
C ASP A 127 -1.30 3.46 10.00
N LYS A 128 -0.37 2.71 10.61
CA LYS A 128 0.35 1.61 9.95
C LYS A 128 -0.59 0.57 9.38
N ALA A 129 -1.61 0.15 10.13
CA ALA A 129 -2.58 -0.82 9.67
C ALA A 129 -3.34 -0.32 8.44
N HIS A 130 -3.81 0.93 8.44
CA HIS A 130 -4.49 1.52 7.28
C HIS A 130 -3.61 1.56 6.03
N LEU A 131 -2.34 1.93 6.17
CA LEU A 131 -1.38 1.93 5.06
C LEU A 131 -1.12 0.51 4.54
N VAL A 132 -0.92 -0.47 5.41
CA VAL A 132 -0.71 -1.87 4.99
C VAL A 132 -1.96 -2.46 4.33
N ILE A 133 -3.17 -2.10 4.80
CA ILE A 133 -4.42 -2.50 4.15
C ILE A 133 -4.53 -1.89 2.75
N ALA A 134 -4.20 -0.60 2.59
CA ALA A 134 -4.17 0.04 1.28
C ALA A 134 -3.18 -0.65 0.32
N LEU A 135 -1.95 -0.96 0.78
CA LEU A 135 -0.99 -1.75 0.01
C LEU A 135 -1.57 -3.11 -0.42
N ARG A 136 -2.28 -3.78 0.50
CA ARG A 136 -2.89 -5.10 0.28
C ARG A 136 -4.06 -5.03 -0.70
N TRP A 137 -4.85 -3.97 -0.67
CA TRP A 137 -5.94 -3.70 -1.60
C TRP A 137 -5.44 -3.54 -3.03
N HIS A 138 -4.32 -2.84 -3.24
CA HIS A 138 -3.70 -2.71 -4.56
C HIS A 138 -3.09 -3.99 -5.14
N CYS A 139 -2.93 -5.03 -4.32
CA CYS A 139 -2.54 -6.35 -4.81
C CYS A 139 -3.70 -7.09 -5.49
N GLU A 140 -4.94 -6.61 -5.37
CA GLU A 140 -6.10 -7.23 -5.99
C GLU A 140 -6.16 -6.95 -7.50
N PRO A 141 -6.57 -7.93 -8.33
CA PRO A 141 -6.57 -7.78 -9.78
C PRO A 141 -7.31 -6.55 -10.33
N ALA A 142 -8.41 -6.17 -9.68
CA ALA A 142 -9.26 -5.05 -10.10
C ALA A 142 -8.71 -3.67 -9.69
N ASN A 143 -7.83 -3.61 -8.70
CA ASN A 143 -7.43 -2.37 -8.01
C ASN A 143 -5.98 -2.00 -8.29
N ARG A 144 -5.45 -2.48 -9.42
CA ARG A 144 -4.04 -2.37 -9.80
C ARG A 144 -3.71 -0.95 -10.26
N PRO A 145 -2.85 -0.22 -9.53
CA PRO A 145 -2.39 1.09 -9.97
C PRO A 145 -1.49 0.98 -11.22
N HIS A 146 -0.78 -0.14 -11.38
CA HIS A 146 0.12 -0.37 -12.52
C HIS A 146 -0.59 -0.29 -13.88
N ALA A 147 -1.73 -0.95 -14.05
CA ALA A 147 -2.42 -0.97 -15.33
C ALA A 147 -2.88 0.44 -15.74
N LEU A 148 -3.39 1.22 -14.79
CA LEU A 148 -3.84 2.60 -15.02
C LEU A 148 -2.66 3.54 -15.30
N LEU A 149 -1.58 3.41 -14.54
CA LEU A 149 -0.40 4.29 -14.66
C LEU A 149 0.48 3.95 -15.87
N GLN A 150 0.62 2.67 -16.21
CA GLN A 150 1.30 2.23 -17.43
C GLN A 150 0.55 2.76 -18.66
N THR A 151 -0.76 2.56 -18.73
CA THR A 151 -1.60 3.10 -19.81
C THR A 151 -1.47 4.62 -19.88
N GLY A 152 -1.52 5.33 -18.74
CA GLY A 152 -1.36 6.79 -18.70
C GLY A 152 0.02 7.28 -19.18
N ARG A 153 1.09 6.54 -18.88
CA ARG A 153 2.45 6.86 -19.36
C ARG A 153 2.60 6.59 -20.85
N GLU A 154 2.10 5.45 -21.33
CA GLU A 154 2.11 5.09 -22.75
C GLU A 154 1.31 6.12 -23.58
N MET A 155 0.13 6.52 -23.11
CA MET A 155 -0.66 7.59 -23.75
C MET A 155 0.07 8.93 -23.76
N ARG A 156 0.76 9.30 -22.67
CA ARG A 156 1.53 10.55 -22.61
C ARG A 156 2.76 10.53 -23.52
N ALA A 157 3.42 9.38 -23.66
CA ALA A 157 4.54 9.20 -24.57
C ALA A 157 4.12 9.19 -26.04
N ALA A 158 2.91 8.71 -26.34
CA ALA A 158 2.32 8.70 -27.69
C ALA A 158 1.79 10.08 -28.13
N LEU A 159 1.56 11.01 -27.20
CA LEU A 159 1.16 12.37 -27.52
C LEU A 159 2.39 13.18 -28.00
N PRO A 160 2.33 13.83 -29.17
CA PRO A 160 3.39 14.74 -29.58
C PRO A 160 3.52 15.88 -28.55
N PRO A 161 4.73 16.39 -28.30
CA PRO A 161 4.93 17.48 -27.36
C PRO A 161 4.05 18.68 -27.76
N PRO A 162 3.49 19.42 -26.80
CA PRO A 162 2.64 20.57 -27.11
C PRO A 162 3.45 21.56 -27.93
N GLU A 163 2.91 21.96 -29.09
CA GLU A 163 3.56 22.97 -29.93
C GLU A 163 3.78 24.25 -29.12
N PRO A 164 4.95 24.90 -29.25
CA PRO A 164 5.19 26.15 -28.55
C PRO A 164 4.12 27.15 -28.97
N ARG A 165 3.34 27.63 -28.01
CA ARG A 165 2.40 28.74 -28.24
C ARG A 165 3.22 29.91 -28.77
N LYS A 166 3.01 30.28 -30.03
CA LYS A 166 3.55 31.50 -30.60
C LYS A 166 3.07 32.66 -29.72
N ALA A 167 4.01 33.31 -29.04
CA ALA A 167 3.73 34.57 -28.36
C ALA A 167 3.28 35.58 -29.42
N ALA A 168 2.08 36.12 -29.23
CA ALA A 168 1.54 37.24 -29.99
C ALA A 168 1.86 38.55 -29.27
#